data_AF-A0A0C3FGI6-F1
#
_entry.id   AF-A0A0C3FGI6-F1
#
_cell.length_a   1.000
_cell.length_b   1.000
_cell.length_c   1.000
_cell.angle_alpha   90.00
_cell.angle_beta   90.00
_cell.angle_gamma   90.00
#
_symmetry.space_group_name_H-M   'P 1'
#
loop_
_entity.id
_entity.type
_entity.pdbx_description
1 polymer ?
#
loop_
_entity_poly.entity_id
_entity_poly.type
_entity_poly.pdbx_seq_one_letter_code
_entity_poly.pdbx_strand_id
1 'polypeptide(L)'
;MMDPPIQNMNGINHDSEPTLDDLELELPVVYDGQIPFGDLLSRVVQGVYAELSELAETMPNMSDTARKRVLADWVVKTKKQVVKLYAVTKWARDAGTVQKCMNITAFLMNQNQQFEDAIRGLKFAKDSLDPARLRNHDLLTSLDVLTTGSYRRLPSSIRKWILPTTPLTDTQILQTLSEMEDTIRYRLRMKELVPVEMRRWRIGLCSSLLPFLPALLPSSSSFFIILLLPPLPVLKPN
;
A
#
# COMPACT_ATOMS: atom_id res chain seq x y z
N MET A 1 -28.63 -45.45 48.82
CA MET A 1 -28.21 -44.84 47.55
C MET A 1 -26.90 -44.14 47.85
N MET A 2 -25.79 -44.86 47.66
CA MET A 2 -24.43 -44.42 47.94
C MET A 2 -23.82 -43.96 46.62
N ASP A 3 -23.38 -42.71 46.55
CA ASP A 3 -22.61 -42.21 45.41
C ASP A 3 -21.21 -42.86 45.41
N PRO A 4 -20.67 -43.27 44.25
CA PRO A 4 -19.31 -43.80 44.19
C PRO A 4 -18.29 -42.66 44.34
N PRO A 5 -17.10 -42.93 44.89
CA PRO A 5 -16.08 -41.91 45.07
C PRO A 5 -15.52 -41.48 43.70
N ILE A 6 -15.28 -40.19 43.57
CA ILE A 6 -14.60 -39.57 42.43
C ILE A 6 -13.22 -40.24 42.30
N GLN A 7 -13.03 -41.02 41.24
CA GLN A 7 -11.72 -41.50 40.85
C GLN A 7 -10.86 -40.28 40.54
N ASN A 8 -9.91 -40.01 41.44
CA ASN A 8 -8.90 -38.98 41.28
C ASN A 8 -8.05 -39.36 40.07
N MET A 9 -8.37 -38.80 38.91
CA MET A 9 -7.67 -39.00 37.64
C MET A 9 -6.39 -38.15 37.63
N ASN A 10 -5.53 -38.38 38.64
CA ASN A 10 -4.13 -38.00 38.56
C ASN A 10 -3.45 -39.04 37.70
N GLY A 11 -3.66 -38.92 36.39
CA GLY A 11 -2.75 -39.49 35.40
C GLY A 11 -1.40 -38.87 35.64
N ILE A 12 -0.56 -39.58 36.39
CA ILE A 12 0.88 -39.35 36.44
C ILE A 12 1.36 -39.67 35.03
N ASN A 13 1.29 -38.70 34.12
CA ASN A 13 2.09 -38.72 32.92
C ASN A 13 3.53 -38.68 33.43
N HIS A 14 4.19 -39.83 33.39
CA HIS A 14 5.62 -39.87 33.43
C HIS A 14 6.08 -39.31 32.08
N ASP A 15 6.04 -37.98 31.94
CA ASP A 15 6.72 -37.27 30.87
C ASP A 15 8.20 -37.63 31.04
N SER A 16 8.61 -38.68 30.34
CA SER A 16 10.00 -39.07 30.27
C SER A 16 10.67 -37.89 29.58
N GLU A 17 11.50 -37.15 30.31
CA GLU A 17 12.28 -36.07 29.69
C GLU A 17 12.97 -36.68 28.46
N PRO A 18 12.77 -36.11 27.26
CA PRO A 18 13.33 -36.66 26.05
C PRO A 18 14.84 -36.68 26.20
N THR A 19 15.46 -37.81 25.85
CA THR A 19 16.91 -37.92 25.95
C THR A 19 17.56 -36.99 24.91
N LEU A 20 18.81 -36.59 25.14
CA LEU A 20 19.51 -35.67 24.23
C LEU A 20 19.57 -36.23 22.80
N ASP A 21 19.69 -37.54 22.66
CA ASP A 21 19.76 -38.22 21.36
C ASP A 21 18.41 -38.16 20.62
N ASP A 22 17.29 -38.25 21.36
CA ASP A 22 15.95 -38.10 20.80
C ASP A 22 15.73 -36.68 20.27
N LEU A 23 16.21 -35.67 21.02
CA LEU A 23 16.14 -34.26 20.62
C LEU A 23 17.00 -33.97 19.38
N GLU A 24 18.18 -34.58 19.27
CA GLU A 24 19.04 -34.42 18.08
C GLU A 24 18.44 -35.06 16.83
N LEU A 25 17.59 -36.09 16.97
CA LEU A 25 16.93 -36.76 15.86
C LEU A 25 15.73 -35.97 15.30
N GLU A 26 15.06 -35.17 16.13
CA GLU A 26 13.97 -34.29 15.70
C GLU A 26 14.46 -33.06 14.91
N LEU A 27 15.75 -32.73 15.02
CA LEU A 27 16.29 -31.55 14.36
C LEU A 27 16.37 -31.73 12.84
N PRO A 28 15.87 -30.75 12.06
CA PRO A 28 16.00 -30.77 10.61
C PRO A 28 17.47 -30.58 10.23
N VAL A 29 17.96 -31.44 9.35
CA VAL A 29 19.34 -31.34 8.88
C VAL A 29 19.41 -30.40 7.68
N VAL A 30 19.97 -29.20 7.90
CA VAL A 30 20.09 -28.18 6.86
C VAL A 30 21.49 -28.19 6.27
N TYR A 31 21.60 -28.69 5.03
CA TYR A 31 22.82 -28.65 4.23
C TYR A 31 22.81 -27.53 3.17
N ASP A 32 21.77 -26.70 3.14
CA ASP A 32 21.60 -25.70 2.10
C ASP A 32 22.75 -24.67 2.13
N GLY A 33 23.29 -24.39 0.95
CA GLY A 33 24.43 -23.48 0.76
C GLY A 33 25.79 -23.99 1.29
N GLN A 34 25.90 -25.24 1.75
CA GLN A 34 27.17 -25.79 2.25
C GLN A 34 27.99 -26.44 1.15
N ILE A 35 29.32 -26.32 1.24
CA ILE A 35 30.27 -26.93 0.31
C ILE A 35 31.18 -27.87 1.11
N PRO A 36 31.34 -29.14 0.68
CA PRO A 36 32.29 -30.04 1.31
C PRO A 36 33.72 -29.48 1.27
N PHE A 37 34.41 -29.51 2.41
CA PHE A 37 35.77 -28.98 2.50
C PHE A 37 36.74 -29.67 1.51
N GLY A 38 36.54 -30.97 1.24
CA GLY A 38 37.33 -31.73 0.27
C GLY A 38 37.25 -31.16 -1.14
N ASP A 39 36.06 -30.73 -1.58
CA ASP A 39 35.85 -30.15 -2.90
C ASP A 39 36.53 -28.78 -3.02
N LEU A 40 36.47 -27.97 -1.96
CA LEU A 40 37.16 -26.68 -1.90
C LEU A 40 38.68 -26.88 -1.98
N LEU A 41 39.23 -27.81 -1.19
CA LEU A 41 40.66 -28.13 -1.20
C LEU A 41 41.12 -28.60 -2.58
N SER A 42 40.38 -29.54 -3.18
CA SER A 42 40.65 -30.05 -4.52
C SER A 42 40.70 -28.93 -5.55
N ARG A 43 39.68 -28.06 -5.58
CA ARG A 43 39.60 -26.93 -6.52
C ARG A 43 40.72 -25.91 -6.32
N VAL A 44 41.10 -25.60 -5.08
CA VAL A 44 42.19 -24.66 -4.81
C VAL A 44 43.53 -25.25 -5.27
N VAL A 45 43.81 -26.52 -4.96
CA VAL A 45 45.06 -27.19 -5.37
C VAL A 45 45.14 -27.30 -6.89
N GLN A 46 44.05 -27.70 -7.54
CA GLN A 46 43.96 -27.74 -9.01
C GLN A 46 44.16 -26.36 -9.63
N GLY A 47 43.55 -25.31 -9.05
CA GLY A 47 43.74 -23.94 -9.51
C GLY A 47 45.18 -23.46 -9.40
N VAL A 48 45.85 -23.72 -8.26
CA VAL A 48 47.27 -23.37 -8.08
C VAL A 48 48.16 -24.14 -9.06
N TYR A 49 47.88 -25.41 -9.29
CA TYR A 49 48.61 -26.23 -10.26
C TYR A 49 48.42 -25.74 -11.70
N ALA A 50 47.19 -25.41 -12.10
CA ALA A 50 46.90 -24.89 -13.43
C ALA A 50 47.59 -23.55 -13.67
N GLU A 51 47.51 -22.61 -12.72
CA GLU A 51 48.20 -21.32 -12.81
C GLU A 51 49.72 -21.51 -12.89
N LEU A 52 50.30 -22.43 -12.12
CA LEU A 52 51.72 -22.73 -12.17
C LEU A 52 52.12 -23.34 -13.53
N SER A 53 51.28 -24.22 -14.09
CA SER A 53 51.51 -24.84 -15.39
C SER A 53 51.51 -23.80 -16.51
N GLU A 54 50.53 -22.87 -16.50
CA GLU A 54 50.45 -21.77 -17.45
C GLU A 54 51.66 -20.83 -17.34
N LEU A 55 52.08 -20.51 -16.11
CA LEU A 55 53.30 -19.75 -15.87
C LEU A 55 54.55 -20.48 -16.38
N ALA A 56 54.63 -21.80 -16.20
CA ALA A 56 55.77 -22.58 -16.68
C ALA A 56 55.91 -22.57 -18.21
N GLU A 57 54.79 -22.54 -18.94
CA GLU A 57 54.78 -22.45 -20.41
C GLU A 57 55.10 -21.05 -20.92
N THR A 58 54.71 -19.99 -20.19
CA THR A 58 54.86 -18.59 -20.63
C THR A 58 56.16 -17.93 -20.17
N MET A 59 56.73 -18.34 -19.03
CA MET A 59 57.98 -17.79 -18.47
C MET A 59 59.22 -17.86 -19.37
N PRO A 60 59.43 -18.91 -20.21
CA PRO A 60 60.59 -18.98 -21.12
C PRO A 60 60.59 -17.87 -22.18
N ASN A 61 59.42 -17.35 -22.53
CA ASN A 61 59.25 -16.33 -23.55
C ASN A 61 59.45 -14.89 -23.01
N MET A 62 59.74 -14.73 -21.72
CA MET A 62 59.88 -13.43 -21.04
C MET A 62 61.35 -13.08 -20.75
N SER A 63 61.64 -11.77 -20.58
CA SER A 63 62.95 -11.31 -20.11
C SER A 63 63.21 -11.71 -18.65
N ASP A 64 64.47 -11.89 -18.25
CA ASP A 64 64.84 -12.40 -16.92
C ASP A 64 64.30 -11.52 -15.77
N THR A 65 64.27 -10.19 -15.96
CA THR A 65 63.73 -9.25 -14.97
C THR A 65 62.21 -9.30 -14.86
N ALA A 66 61.50 -9.55 -15.97
CA ALA A 66 60.05 -9.73 -15.98
C ALA A 66 59.67 -11.05 -15.33
N ARG A 67 60.36 -12.15 -15.68
CA ARG A 67 60.15 -13.49 -15.12
C ARG A 67 60.26 -13.50 -13.59
N LYS A 68 61.29 -12.85 -13.03
CA LYS A 68 61.47 -12.76 -11.58
C LYS A 68 60.35 -12.01 -10.87
N ARG A 69 59.81 -10.93 -11.46
CA ARG A 69 58.67 -10.20 -10.89
C ARG A 69 57.40 -11.03 -10.92
N VAL A 70 57.06 -11.61 -12.07
CA VAL A 70 55.86 -12.44 -12.24
C VAL A 70 55.87 -13.62 -11.28
N LEU A 71 57.02 -14.29 -11.13
CA LEU A 71 57.16 -15.39 -10.17
C LEU A 71 56.97 -14.93 -8.72
N ALA A 72 57.57 -13.79 -8.34
CA ALA A 72 57.40 -13.25 -6.99
C ALA A 72 55.94 -12.88 -6.71
N ASP A 73 55.25 -12.24 -7.66
CA ASP A 73 53.84 -11.88 -7.56
C ASP A 73 52.94 -13.11 -7.45
N TRP A 74 53.22 -14.15 -8.25
CA TRP A 74 52.51 -15.42 -8.16
C TRP A 74 52.69 -16.09 -6.80
N VAL A 75 53.92 -16.17 -6.28
CA VAL A 75 54.18 -16.75 -4.95
C VAL A 75 53.39 -16.01 -3.86
N VAL A 76 53.35 -14.67 -3.91
CA VAL A 76 52.58 -13.87 -2.94
C VAL A 76 51.08 -14.13 -3.08
N LYS A 77 50.56 -14.24 -4.30
CA LYS A 77 49.16 -14.56 -4.59
C LYS A 77 48.79 -15.96 -4.05
N THR A 78 49.58 -16.98 -4.39
CA THR A 78 49.37 -18.37 -3.96
C THR A 78 49.46 -18.49 -2.44
N LYS A 79 50.45 -17.84 -1.81
CA LYS A 79 50.55 -17.79 -0.34
C LYS A 79 49.29 -17.22 0.30
N LYS A 80 48.71 -16.13 -0.25
CA LYS A 80 47.45 -15.56 0.27
C LYS A 80 46.30 -16.54 0.15
N GLN A 81 46.18 -17.28 -0.96
CA GLN A 81 45.14 -18.30 -1.15
C GLN A 81 45.30 -19.46 -0.15
N VAL A 82 46.52 -19.96 0.04
CA VAL A 82 46.82 -21.04 1.00
C VAL A 82 46.56 -20.60 2.45
N VAL A 83 46.86 -19.36 2.82
CA VAL A 83 46.56 -18.83 4.16
C VAL A 83 45.05 -18.74 4.40
N LYS A 84 44.26 -18.33 3.40
CA LYS A 84 42.79 -18.35 3.50
C LYS A 84 42.27 -19.78 3.68
N LEU A 85 42.77 -20.73 2.89
CA LEU A 85 42.41 -22.13 3.01
C LEU A 85 42.78 -22.68 4.39
N TYR A 86 43.95 -22.34 4.93
CA TYR A 86 44.37 -22.71 6.28
C TYR A 86 43.43 -22.18 7.37
N ALA A 87 42.96 -20.93 7.23
CA ALA A 87 41.97 -20.36 8.15
C ALA A 87 40.66 -21.17 8.12
N VAL A 88 40.18 -21.51 6.91
CA VAL A 88 38.99 -22.38 6.73
C VAL A 88 39.21 -23.76 7.35
N THR A 89 40.37 -24.38 7.16
CA THR A 89 40.70 -25.68 7.79
C THR A 89 40.66 -25.61 9.31
N LYS A 90 41.12 -24.50 9.90
CA LYS A 90 41.06 -24.30 11.35
C LYS A 90 39.61 -24.24 11.83
N TRP A 91 38.74 -23.56 11.09
CA TRP A 91 37.32 -23.41 11.42
C TRP A 91 36.52 -24.69 11.14
N ALA A 92 36.93 -25.47 10.14
CA ALA A 92 36.31 -26.76 9.81
C ALA A 92 36.37 -27.77 10.97
N ARG A 93 37.30 -27.61 11.93
CA ARG A 93 37.36 -28.43 13.13
C ARG A 93 36.11 -28.31 14.00
N ASP A 94 35.52 -27.11 14.05
CA ASP A 94 34.33 -26.82 14.86
C ASP A 94 33.04 -26.87 14.03
N ALA A 95 33.12 -27.34 12.77
CA ALA A 95 32.00 -27.37 11.85
C ALA A 95 30.82 -28.21 12.37
N GLY A 96 31.07 -29.29 13.11
CA GLY A 96 30.02 -30.11 13.71
C GLY A 96 29.16 -29.33 14.71
N THR A 97 29.78 -28.51 15.56
CA THR A 97 29.08 -27.65 16.51
C THR A 97 28.27 -26.58 15.79
N VAL A 98 28.85 -25.96 14.77
CA VAL A 98 28.15 -24.96 13.94
C VAL A 98 26.96 -25.59 13.21
N GLN A 99 27.11 -26.82 12.70
CA GLN A 99 26.02 -27.56 12.07
C GLN A 99 24.85 -27.79 13.03
N LYS A 100 25.13 -28.18 14.28
CA LYS A 100 24.10 -28.32 15.31
C LYS A 100 23.37 -26.99 15.56
N CYS A 101 24.10 -25.89 15.71
CA CYS A 101 23.51 -24.55 15.86
C CYS A 101 22.65 -24.15 14.65
N MET A 102 23.06 -24.50 13.43
CA MET A 102 22.28 -24.25 12.22
C MET A 102 20.97 -25.05 12.21
N ASN A 103 21.03 -26.33 12.53
CA ASN A 103 19.84 -27.20 12.59
C ASN A 103 18.85 -26.70 13.65
N ILE A 104 19.33 -26.30 14.84
CA ILE A 104 18.51 -25.69 15.90
C ILE A 104 17.87 -24.40 15.41
N THR A 105 18.63 -23.53 14.75
CA THR A 105 18.09 -22.26 14.23
C THR A 105 16.98 -22.51 13.21
N ALA A 106 17.18 -23.45 12.30
CA ALA A 106 16.18 -23.82 11.30
C ALA A 106 14.90 -24.37 11.95
N PHE A 107 15.04 -25.19 12.99
CA PHE A 107 13.91 -25.69 13.77
C PHE A 107 13.11 -24.55 14.42
N LEU A 108 13.79 -23.62 15.09
CA LEU A 108 13.15 -22.46 15.72
C LEU A 108 12.46 -21.56 14.69
N MET A 109 13.06 -21.37 13.52
CA MET A 109 12.44 -20.61 12.42
C MET A 109 11.17 -21.31 11.92
N ASN A 110 11.18 -22.64 11.80
CA ASN A 110 10.00 -23.41 11.42
C ASN A 110 8.88 -23.29 12.45
N GLN A 111 9.20 -23.34 13.75
CA GLN A 111 8.21 -23.11 14.81
C GLN A 111 7.61 -21.70 14.75
N ASN A 112 8.46 -20.68 14.57
CA ASN A 112 7.99 -19.31 14.41
C ASN A 112 7.04 -19.18 13.21
N GLN A 113 7.35 -19.85 12.09
CA GLN A 113 6.49 -19.88 10.92
C GLN A 113 5.14 -20.54 11.23
N GLN A 114 5.11 -21.63 11.98
CA GLN A 114 3.88 -22.29 12.40
C GLN A 114 3.00 -21.39 13.28
N PHE A 115 3.59 -20.60 14.18
CA PHE A 115 2.83 -19.62 14.97
C PHE A 115 2.17 -18.56 14.08
N GLU A 116 2.92 -18.00 13.14
CA GLU A 116 2.37 -17.06 12.16
C GLU A 116 1.26 -17.69 11.32
N ASP A 117 1.42 -18.94 10.90
CA ASP A 117 0.40 -19.68 10.15
C ASP A 117 -0.89 -19.87 10.97
N ALA A 118 -0.77 -20.21 12.24
CA ALA A 118 -1.91 -20.34 13.15
C ALA A 118 -2.65 -19.01 13.33
N ILE A 119 -1.92 -17.90 13.51
CA ILE A 119 -2.49 -16.55 13.60
C ILE A 119 -3.21 -16.18 12.31
N ARG A 120 -2.59 -16.46 11.15
CA ARG A 120 -3.20 -16.23 9.83
C ARG A 120 -4.47 -17.06 9.65
N GLY A 121 -4.46 -18.32 10.06
CA GLY A 121 -5.63 -19.20 10.04
C GLY A 121 -6.79 -18.66 10.88
N LEU A 122 -6.50 -18.20 12.10
CA LEU A 122 -7.52 -17.62 12.99
C LEU A 122 -8.10 -16.33 12.40
N LYS A 123 -7.26 -15.45 11.84
CA LYS A 123 -7.70 -14.23 11.19
C LYS A 123 -8.59 -14.53 9.97
N PHE A 124 -8.19 -15.50 9.16
CA PHE A 124 -8.99 -15.96 8.03
C PHE A 124 -10.36 -16.49 8.47
N ALA A 125 -10.41 -17.29 9.55
CA ALA A 125 -11.67 -17.80 10.09
C ALA A 125 -12.58 -16.67 10.59
N LYS A 126 -12.01 -15.67 11.28
CA LYS A 126 -12.73 -14.46 11.71
C LYS A 126 -13.31 -13.71 10.51
N ASP A 127 -12.50 -13.42 9.51
CA ASP A 127 -12.92 -12.61 8.36
C ASP A 127 -13.91 -13.38 7.45
N SER A 128 -13.86 -14.72 7.47
CA SER A 128 -14.85 -15.58 6.80
C SER A 128 -16.19 -15.64 7.53
N LEU A 129 -16.22 -15.39 8.85
CA LEU A 129 -17.45 -15.38 9.64
C LEU A 129 -18.30 -14.13 9.35
N ASP A 130 -17.67 -12.98 9.13
CA ASP A 130 -18.38 -11.72 8.88
C ASP A 130 -19.41 -11.78 7.74
N PRO A 131 -19.11 -12.30 6.54
CA PRO A 131 -20.11 -12.46 5.47
C PRO A 131 -21.12 -13.58 5.73
N ALA A 132 -20.76 -14.59 6.53
CA ALA A 132 -21.69 -15.66 6.90
C ALA A 132 -22.77 -15.18 7.88
N ARG A 133 -22.53 -14.07 8.59
CA ARG A 133 -23.48 -13.48 9.53
C ARG A 133 -24.55 -12.68 8.80
N LEU A 134 -25.80 -13.06 8.98
CA LEU A 134 -26.93 -12.24 8.56
C LEU A 134 -27.11 -11.07 9.55
N ARG A 135 -27.01 -9.84 9.05
CA ARG A 135 -27.31 -8.64 9.82
C ARG A 135 -28.83 -8.43 9.91
N ASN A 136 -29.30 -7.81 10.98
CA ASN A 136 -30.71 -7.41 11.10
C ASN A 136 -31.13 -6.53 9.92
N HIS A 137 -32.31 -6.82 9.35
CA HIS A 137 -32.85 -6.11 8.19
C HIS A 137 -33.37 -4.71 8.59
N ASP A 138 -33.10 -3.70 7.78
CA ASP A 138 -33.55 -2.33 8.03
C ASP A 138 -34.99 -2.10 7.53
N LEU A 139 -35.95 -2.52 8.35
CA LEU A 139 -37.38 -2.45 8.03
C LEU A 139 -37.88 -1.01 7.84
N LEU A 140 -37.31 -0.03 8.55
CA LEU A 140 -37.76 1.36 8.48
C LEU A 140 -37.40 1.99 7.15
N THR A 141 -36.17 1.77 6.68
CA THR A 141 -35.74 2.21 5.36
C THR A 141 -36.50 1.48 4.25
N SER A 142 -36.73 0.16 4.40
CA SER A 142 -37.54 -0.58 3.44
C SER A 142 -38.98 -0.07 3.37
N LEU A 143 -39.59 0.30 4.49
CA LEU A 143 -40.93 0.88 4.54
C LEU A 143 -40.98 2.26 3.85
N ASP A 144 -40.01 3.13 4.11
CA ASP A 144 -39.92 4.45 3.47
C ASP A 144 -39.85 4.32 1.94
N VAL A 145 -39.00 3.42 1.44
CA VAL A 145 -38.87 3.15 0.00
C VAL A 145 -40.14 2.52 -0.56
N LEU A 146 -40.78 1.59 0.15
CA LEU A 146 -42.01 0.94 -0.30
C LEU A 146 -43.19 1.93 -0.38
N THR A 147 -43.32 2.81 0.60
CA THR A 147 -44.45 3.73 0.70
C THR A 147 -44.27 5.01 -0.11
N THR A 148 -43.06 5.56 -0.15
CA THR A 148 -42.79 6.86 -0.79
C THR A 148 -41.93 6.78 -2.04
N GLY A 149 -41.44 5.59 -2.41
CA GLY A 149 -40.57 5.38 -3.56
C GLY A 149 -39.16 5.96 -3.39
N SER A 150 -38.83 6.56 -2.25
CA SER A 150 -37.56 7.24 -2.03
C SER A 150 -37.09 7.16 -0.58
N TYR A 151 -35.77 7.18 -0.38
CA TYR A 151 -35.18 7.15 0.95
C TYR A 151 -35.12 8.57 1.56
N ARG A 152 -35.92 8.81 2.61
CA ARG A 152 -36.11 10.15 3.20
C ARG A 152 -34.97 10.58 4.12
N ARG A 153 -34.24 9.62 4.70
CA ARG A 153 -33.14 9.88 5.65
C ARG A 153 -31.78 10.09 4.97
N LEU A 154 -31.74 10.11 3.64
CA LEU A 154 -30.50 10.32 2.90
C LEU A 154 -30.02 11.78 3.06
N PRO A 155 -28.76 12.01 3.48
CA PRO A 155 -28.18 13.35 3.52
C PRO A 155 -28.24 14.04 2.15
N SER A 156 -28.66 15.31 2.15
CA SER A 156 -28.82 16.13 0.94
C SER A 156 -27.50 16.32 0.16
N SER A 157 -26.36 16.25 0.85
CA SER A 157 -25.02 16.31 0.23
C SER A 157 -24.78 15.18 -0.77
N ILE A 158 -25.22 13.95 -0.44
CA ILE A 158 -25.08 12.78 -1.31
C ILE A 158 -26.03 12.92 -2.51
N ARG A 159 -27.27 13.37 -2.25
CA ARG A 159 -28.25 13.63 -3.31
C ARG A 159 -27.72 14.62 -4.34
N LYS A 160 -27.05 15.70 -3.90
CA LYS A 160 -26.48 16.74 -4.77
C LYS A 160 -25.27 16.27 -5.58
N TRP A 161 -24.50 15.31 -5.07
CA TRP A 161 -23.31 14.79 -5.76
C TRP A 161 -23.65 13.71 -6.79
N ILE A 162 -24.62 12.85 -6.50
CA ILE A 162 -24.97 11.69 -7.34
C ILE A 162 -26.06 12.04 -8.36
N LEU A 163 -27.05 12.86 -7.97
CA LEU A 163 -28.18 13.17 -8.84
C LEU A 163 -27.96 14.52 -9.53
N PRO A 164 -28.07 14.60 -10.87
CA PRO A 164 -28.06 15.87 -11.55
C PRO A 164 -29.24 16.72 -11.07
N THR A 165 -29.02 18.03 -10.87
CA THR A 165 -30.08 18.96 -10.48
C THR A 165 -31.22 18.87 -11.50
N THR A 166 -32.43 18.59 -11.04
CA THR A 166 -33.61 18.56 -11.91
C THR A 166 -33.74 19.90 -12.64
N PRO A 167 -33.86 19.91 -13.98
CA PRO A 167 -33.96 21.16 -14.73
C PRO A 167 -35.21 21.92 -14.28
N LEU A 168 -35.06 23.22 -14.05
CA LEU A 168 -36.18 24.11 -13.73
C LEU A 168 -37.06 24.26 -14.98
N THR A 169 -38.37 24.32 -14.78
CA THR A 169 -39.32 24.60 -15.88
C THR A 169 -39.26 26.08 -16.25
N ASP A 170 -39.41 26.43 -17.53
CA ASP A 170 -39.34 27.83 -18.01
C ASP A 170 -40.28 28.78 -17.24
N THR A 171 -41.46 28.29 -16.82
CA THR A 171 -42.41 29.05 -15.99
C THR A 171 -41.85 29.39 -14.62
N GLN A 172 -41.14 28.45 -13.99
CA GLN A 172 -40.47 28.65 -12.70
C GLN A 172 -39.28 29.60 -12.86
N ILE A 173 -38.56 29.55 -13.98
CA ILE A 173 -37.46 30.46 -14.27
C ILE A 173 -37.99 31.90 -14.37
N LEU A 174 -39.05 32.14 -15.13
CA LEU A 174 -39.65 33.47 -15.26
C LEU A 174 -40.17 34.01 -13.92
N GLN A 175 -40.83 33.17 -13.12
CA GLN A 175 -41.27 33.55 -11.78
C GLN A 175 -40.09 33.93 -10.87
N THR A 176 -39.05 33.11 -10.84
CA THR A 176 -37.85 33.37 -10.05
C THR A 176 -37.15 34.66 -10.48
N LEU A 177 -37.08 34.94 -11.78
CA LEU A 177 -36.49 36.17 -12.32
C LEU A 177 -37.29 37.41 -11.92
N SER A 178 -38.63 37.34 -11.94
CA SER A 178 -39.49 38.43 -11.47
C SER A 178 -39.31 38.69 -9.97
N GLU A 179 -39.25 37.63 -9.15
CA GLU A 179 -39.02 37.75 -7.71
C GLU A 179 -37.63 38.33 -7.39
N MET A 180 -36.61 37.96 -8.17
CA MET A 180 -35.28 38.56 -8.07
C MET A 180 -35.30 40.05 -8.40
N GLU A 181 -35.97 40.44 -9.48
CA GLU A 181 -36.12 41.85 -9.85
C GLU A 181 -36.80 42.65 -8.74
N ASP A 182 -37.89 42.13 -8.17
CA ASP A 182 -38.61 42.78 -7.08
C ASP A 182 -37.76 42.91 -5.82
N THR A 183 -36.99 41.87 -5.48
CA THR A 183 -36.07 41.87 -4.33
C THR A 183 -34.95 42.90 -4.50
N ILE A 184 -34.36 42.99 -5.70
CA ILE A 184 -33.34 44.00 -6.01
C ILE A 184 -33.95 45.40 -5.96
N ARG A 185 -35.14 45.58 -6.53
CA ARG A 185 -35.87 46.86 -6.50
C ARG A 185 -36.13 47.31 -5.08
N TYR A 186 -36.51 46.38 -4.21
CA TYR A 186 -36.73 46.63 -2.79
C TYR A 186 -35.45 47.02 -2.06
N ARG A 187 -34.36 46.27 -2.26
CA ARG A 187 -33.05 46.55 -1.62
C ARG A 187 -32.48 47.91 -2.01
N LEU A 188 -32.51 48.25 -3.30
CA LEU A 188 -32.02 49.54 -3.81
C LEU A 188 -32.82 50.74 -3.28
N ARG A 189 -34.10 50.53 -2.94
CA ARG A 189 -34.94 51.60 -2.38
C ARG A 189 -34.80 51.76 -0.87
N MET A 190 -34.60 50.65 -0.15
CA MET A 190 -34.71 50.65 1.31
C MET A 190 -33.40 50.48 2.06
N LYS A 191 -32.40 49.80 1.49
CA LYS A 191 -31.21 49.35 2.23
C LYS A 191 -29.91 49.95 1.72
N GLU A 192 -29.81 50.24 0.44
CA GLU A 192 -28.55 50.67 -0.19
C GLU A 192 -28.57 52.17 -0.53
N LEU A 193 -27.49 52.88 -0.19
CA LEU A 193 -27.31 54.30 -0.49
C LEU A 193 -26.84 54.44 -1.95
N VAL A 194 -27.77 54.78 -2.84
CA VAL A 194 -27.47 55.02 -4.26
C VAL A 194 -27.01 56.47 -4.47
N PRO A 195 -25.81 56.71 -5.04
CA PRO A 195 -25.35 58.06 -5.38
C PRO A 195 -26.32 58.83 -6.29
N VAL A 196 -26.35 60.16 -6.17
CA VAL A 196 -27.35 61.02 -6.85
C VAL A 196 -27.32 60.86 -8.38
N GLU A 197 -26.13 60.66 -8.95
CA GLU A 197 -25.97 60.43 -10.39
C GLU A 197 -26.58 59.11 -10.87
N MET A 198 -26.66 58.10 -9.99
CA MET A 198 -27.18 56.76 -10.29
C MET A 198 -28.64 56.57 -9.85
N ARG A 199 -29.32 57.65 -9.44
CA ARG A 199 -30.69 57.59 -8.90
C ARG A 199 -31.72 57.11 -9.93
N ARG A 200 -31.45 57.27 -11.23
CA ARG A 200 -32.29 56.77 -12.32
C ARG A 200 -31.74 55.43 -12.82
N TRP A 201 -32.38 54.35 -12.38
CA TRP A 201 -32.03 52.98 -12.76
C TRP A 201 -33.24 52.23 -13.29
N ARG A 202 -32.98 51.28 -14.20
CA ARG A 202 -33.93 50.26 -14.66
C ARG A 202 -33.29 48.89 -14.45
N ILE A 203 -34.04 47.96 -13.87
CA ILE A 203 -33.61 46.57 -13.76
C ILE A 203 -34.16 45.88 -15.00
N GLY A 204 -33.28 45.29 -15.80
CA GLY A 204 -33.67 44.52 -16.98
C GLY A 204 -32.81 43.27 -17.04
N LEU A 205 -33.37 42.14 -16.60
CA LEU A 205 -32.79 40.82 -16.87
C LEU A 205 -33.25 40.40 -18.26
N CYS A 206 -32.54 40.89 -19.29
CA CYS A 206 -32.86 40.57 -20.67
C CYS A 206 -32.38 39.15 -21.00
N SER A 207 -33.30 38.21 -21.16
CA SER A 207 -33.02 36.82 -21.55
C SER A 207 -32.64 36.64 -23.03
N SER A 208 -32.58 37.71 -23.83
CA SER A 208 -32.45 37.59 -25.30
C SER A 208 -31.33 38.43 -25.96
N LEU A 209 -30.38 38.99 -25.22
CA LEU A 209 -29.30 39.81 -25.80
C LEU A 209 -27.92 39.41 -25.26
N LEU A 210 -27.31 38.40 -25.87
CA LEU A 210 -25.91 38.01 -25.63
C LEU A 210 -24.96 38.19 -26.85
N PRO A 211 -25.36 38.78 -28.01
CA PRO A 211 -24.33 39.22 -28.97
C PRO A 211 -24.41 40.67 -29.47
N PHE A 212 -25.35 41.51 -29.03
CA PHE A 212 -25.46 42.90 -29.52
C PHE A 212 -25.32 43.93 -28.40
N LEU A 213 -24.08 44.19 -28.00
CA LEU A 213 -23.72 45.37 -27.20
C LEU A 213 -22.58 46.10 -27.93
N PRO A 214 -22.90 46.86 -28.99
CA PRO A 214 -22.74 48.31 -28.87
C PRO A 214 -23.66 49.07 -29.83
N ALA A 215 -24.93 49.33 -29.49
CA ALA A 215 -25.77 50.20 -30.32
C ALA A 215 -26.96 50.86 -29.60
N LEU A 216 -26.91 51.08 -28.28
CA LEU A 216 -27.97 51.83 -27.60
C LEU A 216 -27.42 52.73 -26.49
N LEU A 217 -26.71 53.79 -26.89
CA LEU A 217 -26.74 55.04 -26.13
C LEU A 217 -27.75 55.96 -26.82
N PRO A 218 -28.91 56.26 -26.21
CA PRO A 218 -29.56 57.51 -26.43
C PRO A 218 -29.18 58.49 -25.31
N SER A 219 -29.12 59.75 -25.70
CA SER A 219 -28.97 60.91 -24.84
C SER A 219 -29.95 60.88 -23.65
N SER A 220 -29.51 61.44 -22.52
CA SER A 220 -30.28 61.72 -21.29
C SER A 220 -30.22 60.67 -20.16
N SER A 221 -29.18 60.83 -19.32
CA SER A 221 -29.17 60.67 -17.86
C SER A 221 -29.89 59.47 -17.22
N SER A 222 -29.82 58.26 -17.80
CA SER A 222 -30.33 57.04 -17.17
C SER A 222 -29.25 55.96 -17.13
N PHE A 223 -28.92 55.45 -15.95
CA PHE A 223 -27.91 54.40 -15.77
C PHE A 223 -28.58 53.01 -15.84
N PHE A 224 -27.99 52.09 -16.60
CA PHE A 224 -28.43 50.70 -16.67
C PHE A 224 -27.59 49.86 -15.71
N ILE A 225 -28.24 49.16 -14.77
CA ILE A 225 -27.56 48.18 -13.91
C ILE A 225 -27.66 46.82 -14.63
N ILE A 226 -26.65 46.50 -15.43
CA ILE A 226 -26.50 45.15 -15.99
C ILE A 226 -25.77 44.31 -14.95
N LEU A 227 -26.51 43.47 -14.23
CA LEU A 227 -25.87 42.40 -13.47
C LEU A 227 -25.41 41.34 -14.47
N LEU A 228 -24.14 41.39 -14.82
CA LEU A 228 -23.43 40.27 -15.41
C LEU A 228 -23.48 39.14 -14.37
N LEU A 229 -24.48 38.26 -14.52
CA LEU A 229 -24.47 36.99 -13.81
C LEU A 229 -23.13 36.33 -14.17
N PRO A 230 -22.27 35.96 -13.21
CA PRO A 230 -21.12 35.14 -13.55
C PRO A 230 -21.67 33.93 -14.31
N PRO A 231 -21.02 33.50 -15.42
CA PRO A 231 -21.48 32.32 -16.13
C PRO A 231 -21.59 31.20 -15.09
N LEU A 232 -22.79 30.61 -14.98
CA LEU A 232 -22.96 29.37 -14.23
C LEU A 232 -21.80 28.46 -14.63
N PRO A 233 -21.07 27.88 -13.67
CA PRO A 233 -19.94 27.03 -14.00
C PRO A 233 -20.46 25.94 -14.92
N VAL A 234 -20.09 26.04 -16.20
CA VAL A 234 -20.26 24.97 -17.15
C VAL A 234 -19.40 23.86 -16.60
N LEU A 235 -20.03 22.89 -15.92
CA LEU A 235 -19.42 21.63 -15.58
C LEU A 235 -18.99 21.02 -16.91
N LYS A 236 -17.69 21.14 -17.22
CA LYS A 236 -17.09 20.38 -18.31
C LYS A 236 -17.37 18.90 -18.04
N PRO A 237 -17.85 18.16 -19.04
CA PRO A 237 -17.88 16.71 -18.94
C PRO A 237 -16.42 16.22 -18.87
N ASN A 238 -16.11 15.49 -17.80
CA ASN A 238 -15.10 14.43 -17.85
C ASN A 238 -15.84 13.13 -18.11
#